data_AF-A0A8I1WS38-F1
#
_entry.id   AF-A0A8I1WS38-F1
#
_cell.length_a   1.000
_cell.length_b   1.000
_cell.length_c   1.000
_cell.angle_alpha   90.00
_cell.angle_beta   90.00
_cell.angle_gamma   90.00
#
_symmetry.space_group_name_H-M   'P 1'
#
loop_
_entity.id
_entity.type
_entity.pdbx_description
1 polymer ?
#
loop_
_entity_poly.entity_id
_entity_poly.type
_entity_poly.pdbx_seq_one_letter_code
_entity_poly.pdbx_strand_id
1 'polypeptide(L)'
;MTSFIRKAACAALLALLGSGVMVPVASAEQCSPGKAAHEYEDWKWIENNAARAADTYAAERQPMATYIHATTQVVFLEGREGYFVYLENKGVTGAVSTAILQPNFDFCDDPGKLNDSDPNLLTVIQGTYNGQPF
;
A
#
# COMPACT_ATOMS: atom_id res chain seq x y z
N MET A 1 17.63 13.80 1.44
CA MET A 1 16.28 14.19 0.94
C MET A 1 15.20 13.10 1.10
N THR A 2 15.54 11.90 1.56
CA THR A 2 14.62 10.75 1.78
C THR A 2 13.76 10.84 3.06
N SER A 3 14.15 11.68 4.03
CA SER A 3 13.47 11.80 5.33
C SER A 3 12.12 12.54 5.27
N PHE A 4 11.95 13.51 4.36
CA PHE A 4 10.73 14.33 4.30
C PHE A 4 9.57 13.62 3.58
N ILE A 5 9.86 12.79 2.58
CA ILE A 5 8.85 12.08 1.79
C ILE A 5 8.19 10.97 2.65
N ARG A 6 8.98 10.24 3.44
CA ARG A 6 8.48 9.23 4.39
C ARG A 6 7.49 9.83 5.41
N LYS A 7 7.74 11.07 5.87
CA LYS A 7 6.86 11.76 6.83
C LYS A 7 5.51 12.16 6.22
N ALA A 8 5.48 12.54 4.95
CA ALA A 8 4.24 12.90 4.25
C ALA A 8 3.35 11.68 4.00
N ALA A 9 3.95 10.55 3.57
CA ALA A 9 3.22 9.29 3.40
C ALA A 9 2.67 8.75 4.72
N CYS A 10 3.44 8.81 5.82
CA CYS A 10 2.95 8.45 7.15
C CYS A 10 1.82 9.37 7.63
N ALA A 11 1.93 10.69 7.43
CA ALA A 11 0.89 11.64 7.85
C ALA A 11 -0.41 11.47 7.05
N ALA A 12 -0.30 11.20 5.74
CA ALA A 12 -1.45 10.87 4.90
C ALA A 12 -2.09 9.54 5.32
N LEU A 13 -1.30 8.48 5.58
CA LEU A 13 -1.81 7.21 6.10
C LEU A 13 -2.55 7.39 7.44
N LEU A 14 -1.93 8.12 8.38
CA LEU A 14 -2.52 8.35 9.71
C LEU A 14 -3.80 9.18 9.65
N ALA A 15 -3.88 10.18 8.76
CA ALA A 15 -5.09 10.98 8.57
C ALA A 15 -6.22 10.20 7.88
N LEU A 16 -5.88 9.32 6.94
CA LEU A 16 -6.84 8.51 6.18
C LEU A 16 -7.43 7.38 7.05
N LEU A 17 -6.60 6.77 7.92
CA LEU A 17 -6.98 5.68 8.82
C LEU A 17 -7.69 6.15 10.11
N GLY A 18 -8.10 7.41 10.19
CA GLY A 18 -8.56 8.09 11.41
C GLY A 18 -9.96 7.71 11.94
N SER A 19 -10.59 6.62 11.52
CA SER A 19 -11.92 6.25 12.06
C SER A 19 -12.14 4.74 12.15
N GLY A 20 -11.99 4.21 13.38
CA GLY A 20 -13.01 3.30 13.92
C GLY A 20 -12.91 1.79 13.73
N VAL A 21 -11.72 1.18 13.65
CA VAL A 21 -11.63 -0.29 13.78
C VAL A 21 -10.61 -0.69 14.84
N MET A 22 -11.10 -1.05 16.03
CA MET A 22 -10.30 -1.76 17.05
C MET A 22 -10.23 -3.23 16.65
N VAL A 23 -9.27 -3.58 15.79
CA VAL A 23 -8.88 -4.98 15.58
C VAL A 23 -7.86 -5.34 16.67
N PRO A 24 -7.97 -6.47 17.38
CA PRO A 24 -6.89 -6.95 18.22
C PRO A 24 -5.71 -7.32 17.33
N VAL A 25 -4.66 -6.49 17.35
CA VAL A 25 -3.44 -6.69 16.57
C VAL A 25 -2.45 -7.46 17.44
N ALA A 26 -1.98 -8.61 16.95
CA ALA A 26 -0.80 -9.25 17.52
C ALA A 26 0.41 -8.37 17.15
N SER A 27 1.27 -8.04 18.10
CA SER A 27 2.43 -7.17 17.86
C SER A 27 3.28 -7.65 16.70
N ALA A 28 3.14 -6.99 15.55
CA ALA A 28 4.06 -7.13 14.43
C ALA A 28 5.26 -6.22 14.68
N GLU A 29 6.38 -6.82 15.05
CA GLU A 29 7.66 -6.14 15.12
C GLU A 29 8.13 -5.76 13.71
N GLN A 30 8.85 -4.64 13.58
CA GLN A 30 9.46 -4.27 12.31
C GLN A 30 10.42 -5.39 11.87
N CYS A 31 10.44 -5.71 10.56
CA CYS A 31 11.32 -6.75 10.06
C CYS A 31 12.79 -6.42 10.36
N SER A 32 13.58 -7.47 10.61
CA SER A 32 15.04 -7.33 10.66
C SER A 32 15.57 -6.72 9.36
N PRO A 33 16.66 -5.93 9.39
CA PRO A 33 17.22 -5.34 8.17
C PRO A 33 17.56 -6.40 7.11
N GLY A 34 17.19 -6.17 5.86
CA GLY A 34 17.37 -7.11 4.75
C GLY A 34 16.35 -8.24 4.70
N LYS A 35 15.28 -8.19 5.49
CA LYS A 35 14.22 -9.21 5.56
C LYS A 35 12.85 -8.70 5.17
N ALA A 36 12.65 -7.40 5.01
CA ALA A 36 11.36 -6.90 4.58
C ALA A 36 11.14 -7.24 3.10
N ALA A 37 9.93 -7.66 2.73
CA ALA A 37 9.61 -8.12 1.38
C ALA A 37 10.03 -7.11 0.28
N HIS A 38 9.90 -5.81 0.56
CA HIS A 38 10.30 -4.73 -0.36
C HIS A 38 11.81 -4.54 -0.59
N GLU A 39 12.64 -5.27 0.14
CA GLU A 39 14.10 -5.27 -0.01
C GLU A 39 14.59 -6.36 -0.99
N TYR A 40 13.70 -7.26 -1.43
CA TYR A 40 14.01 -8.34 -2.39
C TYR A 40 13.71 -7.90 -3.83
N GLU A 41 14.41 -8.48 -4.81
CA GLU A 41 14.21 -8.16 -6.24
C GLU A 41 12.80 -8.54 -6.73
N ASP A 42 12.23 -9.62 -6.19
CA ASP A 42 10.90 -10.12 -6.54
C ASP A 42 9.77 -9.21 -6.05
N TRP A 43 10.08 -8.18 -5.26
CA TRP A 43 9.12 -7.15 -4.87
C TRP A 43 8.39 -6.51 -6.05
N LYS A 44 9.07 -6.34 -7.20
CA LYS A 44 8.48 -5.80 -8.44
C LYS A 44 7.19 -6.52 -8.86
N TRP A 45 7.08 -7.82 -8.58
CA TRP A 45 5.89 -8.62 -8.88
C TRP A 45 4.74 -8.30 -7.92
N ILE A 46 5.08 -8.05 -6.65
CA ILE A 46 4.13 -7.60 -5.62
C ILE A 46 3.66 -6.17 -5.90
N GLU A 47 4.52 -5.28 -6.38
CA GLU A 47 4.12 -3.93 -6.81
C GLU A 47 3.10 -3.96 -7.95
N ASN A 48 3.31 -4.84 -8.93
CA ASN A 48 2.36 -5.05 -10.00
C ASN A 48 1.03 -5.63 -9.49
N ASN A 49 1.07 -6.55 -8.52
CA ASN A 49 -0.13 -7.06 -7.86
C ASN A 49 -0.87 -5.94 -7.11
N ALA A 50 -0.14 -5.08 -6.40
CA ALA A 50 -0.70 -3.92 -5.69
C ALA A 50 -1.46 -2.99 -6.63
N ALA A 51 -0.85 -2.65 -7.77
CA ALA A 51 -1.49 -1.82 -8.78
C ALA A 51 -2.79 -2.47 -9.32
N ARG A 52 -2.75 -3.77 -9.64
CA ARG A 52 -3.95 -4.51 -10.09
C ARG A 52 -5.06 -4.57 -9.04
N ALA A 53 -4.70 -4.80 -7.77
CA ALA A 53 -5.66 -4.80 -6.66
C ALA A 53 -6.32 -3.42 -6.50
N ALA A 54 -5.51 -2.34 -6.59
CA ALA A 54 -6.01 -0.98 -6.53
C ALA A 54 -6.89 -0.59 -7.73
N ASP A 55 -6.49 -0.98 -8.96
CA ASP A 55 -7.31 -0.75 -10.16
C ASP A 55 -8.63 -1.53 -10.10
N THR A 56 -8.63 -2.76 -9.59
CA THR A 56 -9.85 -3.56 -9.39
C THR A 56 -10.78 -2.89 -8.36
N TYR A 57 -10.23 -2.45 -7.24
CA TYR A 57 -10.98 -1.72 -6.21
C TYR A 57 -11.58 -0.41 -6.74
N ALA A 58 -10.81 0.34 -7.53
CA ALA A 58 -11.24 1.59 -8.15
C ALA A 58 -12.31 1.37 -9.23
N ALA A 59 -12.21 0.32 -10.04
CA ALA A 59 -13.20 0.03 -11.07
C ALA A 59 -14.65 -0.09 -10.54
N GLU A 60 -14.81 -0.52 -9.28
CA GLU A 60 -16.11 -0.66 -8.63
C GLU A 60 -16.61 0.63 -7.94
N ARG A 61 -15.71 1.56 -7.59
CA ARG A 61 -15.99 2.69 -6.68
C ARG A 61 -15.72 4.06 -7.30
N GLN A 62 -14.60 4.18 -8.00
CA GLN A 62 -14.16 5.39 -8.69
C GLN A 62 -13.35 5.01 -9.94
N PRO A 63 -14.02 4.70 -11.07
CA PRO A 63 -13.34 4.23 -12.30
C PRO A 63 -12.36 5.24 -12.92
N MET A 64 -12.41 6.51 -12.50
CA MET A 64 -11.47 7.55 -12.93
C MET A 64 -10.11 7.45 -12.20
N ALA A 65 -10.04 6.73 -11.08
CA ALA A 65 -8.79 6.48 -10.37
C ALA A 65 -8.07 5.29 -11.01
N THR A 66 -6.80 5.46 -11.38
CA THR A 66 -5.98 4.43 -12.03
C THR A 66 -4.61 4.34 -11.37
N TYR A 67 -3.98 3.16 -11.40
CA TYR A 67 -2.71 2.89 -10.74
C TYR A 67 -1.64 2.28 -11.67
N ILE A 68 -1.87 2.29 -12.98
CA ILE A 68 -0.98 1.74 -14.03
C ILE A 68 0.46 2.29 -13.99
N HIS A 69 0.66 3.50 -13.47
CA HIS A 69 1.97 4.14 -13.30
C HIS A 69 2.20 4.66 -11.88
N ALA A 70 1.61 3.98 -10.88
CA ALA A 70 1.74 4.40 -9.51
C ALA A 70 3.19 4.33 -9.02
N THR A 71 3.60 5.36 -8.28
CA THR A 71 4.76 5.27 -7.40
C THR A 71 4.37 4.46 -6.18
N THR A 72 5.16 3.43 -5.87
CA THR A 72 4.96 2.58 -4.69
C THR A 72 5.86 3.02 -3.54
N GLN A 73 5.30 3.07 -2.33
CA GLN A 73 6.04 3.28 -1.10
C GLN A 73 5.60 2.27 -0.05
N VAL A 74 6.55 1.77 0.73
CA VAL A 74 6.27 0.88 1.85
C VAL A 74 6.44 1.64 3.15
N VAL A 75 5.42 1.56 4.00
CA VAL A 75 5.35 2.27 5.27
C VAL A 75 5.07 1.28 6.39
N PHE A 76 5.89 1.31 7.44
CA PHE A 76 5.61 0.60 8.69
C PHE A 76 4.90 1.56 9.65
N LEU A 77 3.75 1.14 10.22
CA LEU A 77 3.01 1.92 11.19
C LEU A 77 3.02 1.24 12.57
N GLU A 78 3.76 1.81 13.52
CA GLU A 78 3.83 1.31 14.91
C GLU A 78 2.46 1.33 15.63
N GLY A 79 1.54 2.23 15.26
CA GLY A 79 0.20 2.31 15.87
C GLY A 79 -0.87 1.38 15.26
N ARG A 80 -0.55 0.70 14.16
CA ARG A 80 -1.38 -0.36 13.55
C ARG A 80 -0.58 -1.65 13.31
N GLU A 81 0.58 -1.74 13.95
CA GLU A 81 1.57 -2.82 13.94
C GLU A 81 1.56 -3.60 12.62
N GLY A 82 2.05 -2.97 11.55
CA GLY A 82 2.07 -3.62 10.24
C GLY A 82 2.71 -2.77 9.15
N TYR A 83 3.11 -3.46 8.08
CA TYR A 83 3.53 -2.84 6.83
C TYR A 83 2.33 -2.52 5.97
N PHE A 84 2.37 -1.39 5.29
CA PHE A 84 1.38 -0.93 4.33
C PHE A 84 2.07 -0.53 3.04
N VAL A 85 1.40 -0.78 1.93
CA VAL A 85 1.82 -0.34 0.59
C VAL A 85 0.98 0.86 0.22
N TYR A 86 1.64 2.00 0.02
CA TYR A 86 1.04 3.22 -0.49
C TYR A 86 1.32 3.35 -1.97
N LEU A 87 0.27 3.56 -2.75
CA LEU A 87 0.35 3.85 -4.17
C LEU A 87 -0.08 5.30 -4.41
N GLU A 88 0.64 5.98 -5.30
CA GLU A 88 0.27 7.31 -5.79
C GLU A 88 0.47 7.37 -7.30
N ASN A 89 -0.58 7.70 -8.04
CA ASN A 89 -0.52 7.97 -9.46
C ASN A 89 -0.95 9.41 -9.74
N LYS A 90 -0.13 10.15 -10.50
CA LYS A 90 -0.45 11.48 -11.01
C LYS A 90 -0.75 11.38 -12.49
N GLY A 91 -2.04 11.46 -12.83
CA GLY A 91 -2.49 11.48 -14.21
C GLY A 91 -2.01 12.73 -14.95
N VAL A 92 -1.95 12.65 -16.27
CA VAL A 92 -1.50 13.73 -17.16
C VAL A 92 -2.36 15.00 -17.01
N THR A 93 -3.63 14.84 -16.61
CA THR A 93 -4.58 15.94 -16.37
C THR A 93 -4.38 16.63 -15.01
N GLY A 94 -3.42 16.18 -14.21
CA GLY A 94 -3.20 16.65 -12.83
C GLY A 94 -4.04 15.92 -11.79
N ALA A 95 -4.88 14.97 -12.20
CA ALA A 95 -5.64 14.14 -11.27
C ALA A 95 -4.69 13.25 -10.44
N VAL A 96 -4.95 13.14 -9.14
CA VAL A 96 -4.12 12.35 -8.21
C VAL A 96 -4.96 11.21 -7.66
N SER A 97 -4.51 9.98 -7.89
CA SER A 97 -5.09 8.77 -7.31
C SER A 97 -4.14 8.23 -6.25
N THR A 98 -4.64 7.92 -5.07
CA THR A 98 -3.85 7.26 -4.02
C THR A 98 -4.55 6.00 -3.52
N ALA A 99 -3.80 5.02 -3.07
CA ALA A 99 -4.35 3.82 -2.43
C ALA A 99 -3.45 3.37 -1.29
N ILE A 100 -4.06 2.86 -0.23
CA ILE A 100 -3.38 2.22 0.89
C ILE A 100 -3.78 0.75 0.86
N LEU A 101 -2.79 -0.13 0.76
CA LEU A 101 -2.98 -1.57 0.74
C LEU A 101 -2.30 -2.21 1.94
N GLN A 102 -2.97 -3.19 2.52
CA GLN A 102 -2.45 -4.03 3.58
C GLN A 102 -2.01 -5.39 2.98
N PRO A 103 -0.77 -5.82 3.18
CA PRO A 103 -0.32 -7.17 2.85
C PRO A 103 -1.12 -8.24 3.60
N ASN A 104 -1.52 -9.30 2.90
CA ASN A 104 -2.15 -10.48 3.49
C ASN A 104 -1.15 -11.65 3.64
N PHE A 105 0.15 -11.34 3.63
CA PHE A 105 1.25 -12.29 3.77
C PHE A 105 2.25 -11.79 4.82
N ASP A 106 3.16 -12.65 5.25
CA ASP A 106 4.23 -12.26 6.16
C ASP A 106 5.23 -11.34 5.45
N PHE A 107 5.17 -10.05 5.76
CA PHE A 107 6.02 -9.04 5.14
C PHE A 107 7.50 -9.20 5.48
N CYS A 108 7.85 -10.01 6.48
CA CYS A 108 9.21 -10.29 6.89
C CYS A 108 9.78 -11.60 6.32
N ASP A 109 9.05 -12.26 5.42
CA ASP A 109 9.53 -13.42 4.65
C ASP A 109 9.85 -13.05 3.19
N ASP A 110 10.57 -13.94 2.51
CA ASP A 110 10.96 -13.84 1.11
C ASP A 110 9.72 -13.88 0.18
N PRO A 111 9.45 -12.81 -0.59
CA PRO A 111 8.30 -12.75 -1.48
C PRO A 111 8.42 -13.65 -2.72
N GLY A 112 9.60 -14.20 -3.03
CA GLY A 112 9.80 -15.12 -4.16
C GLY A 112 9.01 -16.43 -4.06
N LYS A 113 8.47 -16.72 -2.87
CA LYS A 113 7.57 -17.86 -2.63
C LYS A 113 6.10 -17.55 -2.92
N LEU A 114 5.75 -16.27 -3.10
CA LEU A 114 4.37 -15.84 -3.28
C LEU A 114 3.91 -16.05 -4.73
N ASN A 115 2.65 -16.42 -4.89
CA ASN A 115 2.02 -16.46 -6.21
C ASN A 115 1.53 -15.05 -6.57
N ASP A 116 2.29 -14.33 -7.38
CA ASP A 116 1.98 -12.94 -7.78
C ASP A 116 0.63 -12.80 -8.51
N SER A 117 0.08 -13.89 -9.03
CA SER A 117 -1.22 -13.95 -9.69
C SER A 117 -2.40 -14.09 -8.71
N ASP A 118 -2.15 -14.33 -7.42
CA ASP A 118 -3.20 -14.38 -6.41
C ASP A 118 -3.78 -12.97 -6.17
N PRO A 119 -5.07 -12.74 -6.44
CA PRO A 119 -5.70 -11.42 -6.24
C PRO A 119 -5.80 -11.02 -4.76
N ASN A 120 -5.55 -11.94 -3.83
CA ASN A 120 -5.68 -11.72 -2.40
C ASN A 120 -4.34 -11.47 -1.70
N LEU A 121 -3.24 -11.20 -2.41
CA LEU A 121 -1.96 -10.86 -1.76
C LEU A 121 -2.02 -9.54 -0.98
N LEU A 122 -2.84 -8.60 -1.45
CA LEU A 122 -2.96 -7.26 -0.89
C LEU A 122 -4.44 -6.87 -0.81
N THR A 123 -4.86 -6.37 0.35
CA THR A 123 -6.20 -5.81 0.55
C THR A 123 -6.14 -4.29 0.45
N VAL A 124 -6.94 -3.69 -0.43
CA VAL A 124 -7.09 -2.24 -0.45
C VAL A 124 -7.92 -1.80 0.77
N ILE A 125 -7.32 -1.01 1.64
CA ILE A 125 -7.97 -0.48 2.84
C ILE A 125 -8.66 0.84 2.54
N GLN A 126 -8.09 1.64 1.64
CA GLN A 126 -8.64 2.95 1.27
C GLN A 126 -8.08 3.43 -0.07
N GLY A 127 -8.96 4.01 -0.90
CA GLY A 127 -8.58 4.77 -2.09
C GLY A 127 -8.89 6.26 -1.93
N THR A 128 -8.17 7.13 -2.63
CA THR A 128 -8.59 8.52 -2.84
C THR A 128 -8.42 8.97 -4.28
N TYR A 129 -9.30 9.84 -4.74
CA TYR A 129 -9.21 10.52 -6.03
C TYR A 129 -9.32 12.02 -5.82
N ASN A 130 -8.28 12.76 -6.18
CA ASN A 130 -8.12 14.19 -5.89
C ASN A 130 -8.34 14.52 -4.41
N GLY A 131 -7.82 13.64 -3.53
CA GLY A 131 -7.93 13.76 -2.08
C GLY A 131 -9.29 13.41 -1.49
N GLN A 132 -10.28 13.01 -2.30
CA GLN A 132 -11.58 12.53 -1.83
C GLN A 132 -11.54 11.00 -1.69
N PRO A 133 -11.89 10.45 -0.52
CA PRO A 133 -11.90 9.00 -0.32
C PRO A 133 -13.04 8.33 -1.10
N PHE A 134 -12.83 7.08 -1.51
CA PHE A 134 -13.84 6.23 -2.14
C PHE A 134 -13.64 4.77 -1.73
#